data_AF-A0A1Y2VPD6-F1
#
_entry.id   AF-A0A1Y2VPD6-F1
#
_cell.length_a   1.000
_cell.length_b   1.000
_cell.length_c   1.000
_cell.angle_alpha   90.00
_cell.angle_beta   90.00
_cell.angle_gamma   90.00
#
_symmetry.space_group_name_H-M   'P 1'
#
loop_
_entity.id
_entity.type
_entity.pdbx_description
1 polymer ?
#
loop_
_entity_poly.entity_id
_entity_poly.type
_entity_poly.pdbx_seq_one_letter_code
_entity_poly.pdbx_strand_id
1 'polypeptide(L)'
;WIKLFFGATSGFGLGAASYGPRANQAQSRMRAEMMEKYHAEKCHAKKLKKSYVWEPVCGVWVKSDWVHAAHLYPSKSIEHMDIIFGKGAKDEIMTAMNGLFLCPDIEKLLEWGYITIVPDVRLGVDSNEDPIIDLETRRKYVKDWEGTNPKEYKVVILDRNGLEKKMEHILHYTQVFNIKSVEDLDGRRLKFLTDFRPRARYMWWAFLNSVVNTSYRNKATRGIGVDKEVELGNRYWGTRGRYVKRNHLLGFVEHLEHDIEGISTLSIIEHSIDEEEDEEKPNTAAVVVVADTAIRQTSSNLSRLGIIENSDEESDDEEEEWGEEEESE
;
A
#
# COMPACT_ATOMS: atom_id res chain seq x y z
N TRP A 1 -11.81 -18.30 -5.78
CA TRP A 1 -10.66 -17.87 -4.96
C TRP A 1 -10.01 -16.70 -5.66
N ILE A 2 -10.32 -15.47 -5.23
CA ILE A 2 -9.73 -14.24 -5.78
C ILE A 2 -8.45 -13.99 -4.96
N LYS A 3 -7.30 -14.07 -5.62
CA LYS A 3 -5.99 -13.79 -5.01
C LYS A 3 -5.74 -12.29 -5.11
N LEU A 4 -5.61 -11.63 -3.96
CA LEU A 4 -5.10 -10.27 -3.86
C LEU A 4 -3.57 -10.27 -3.83
N PHE A 5 -3.03 -9.19 -4.38
CA PHE A 5 -1.64 -8.89 -4.74
C PHE A 5 -1.06 -9.39 -6.05
N PHE A 6 -1.54 -10.44 -6.72
CA PHE A 6 -1.14 -10.72 -8.11
C PHE A 6 -2.10 -11.72 -8.78
N GLY A 7 -3.22 -11.21 -9.25
CA GLY A 7 -4.22 -11.98 -9.99
C GLY A 7 -4.48 -11.47 -11.42
N ALA A 8 -3.68 -10.54 -11.95
CA ALA A 8 -3.67 -10.31 -13.39
C ALA A 8 -2.81 -11.41 -14.03
N THR A 9 -3.41 -12.17 -14.94
CA THR A 9 -2.77 -13.29 -15.67
C THR A 9 -2.24 -12.82 -17.03
N SER A 10 -1.86 -11.54 -17.14
CA SER A 10 -1.43 -10.93 -18.39
C SER A 10 -0.29 -9.96 -18.10
N GLY A 11 0.88 -10.22 -18.69
CA GLY A 11 2.04 -9.33 -18.68
C GLY A 11 3.39 -10.00 -18.39
N PHE A 12 3.91 -10.77 -19.36
CA PHE A 12 5.32 -11.16 -19.58
C PHE A 12 6.07 -12.08 -18.59
N GLY A 13 6.05 -13.37 -18.90
CA GLY A 13 7.21 -14.06 -19.50
C GLY A 13 8.52 -14.23 -18.72
N LEU A 14 8.68 -13.69 -17.51
CA LEU A 14 9.85 -13.96 -16.67
C LEU A 14 9.57 -15.14 -15.74
N GLY A 15 9.85 -16.35 -16.25
CA GLY A 15 9.97 -17.56 -15.45
C GLY A 15 8.71 -17.94 -14.68
N ALA A 16 7.89 -18.80 -15.26
CA ALA A 16 6.89 -19.57 -14.55
C ALA A 16 7.53 -20.45 -13.46
N ALA A 17 7.91 -19.87 -12.33
CA ALA A 17 8.00 -20.58 -11.08
C ALA A 17 6.55 -20.86 -10.66
N SER A 18 6.00 -21.96 -11.18
CA SER A 18 4.69 -22.45 -10.77
C SER A 18 4.70 -22.52 -9.24
N TYR A 19 3.89 -21.68 -8.59
CA TYR A 19 3.70 -21.77 -7.14
C TYR A 19 2.99 -23.09 -6.87
N GLY A 20 3.77 -24.11 -6.49
CA GLY A 20 3.22 -25.39 -6.06
C GLY A 20 2.33 -25.25 -4.82
N PRO A 21 1.71 -26.35 -4.36
CA PRO A 21 0.76 -26.40 -3.23
C PRO A 21 1.23 -25.81 -1.88
N ARG A 22 2.49 -25.38 -1.77
CA ARG A 22 3.16 -24.91 -0.55
C ARG A 22 2.85 -23.44 -0.18
N ALA A 23 2.44 -22.59 -1.14
CA ALA A 23 2.12 -21.17 -0.87
C ALA A 23 0.90 -21.00 0.05
N ASN A 24 -0.10 -21.87 -0.08
CA ASN A 24 -1.34 -21.83 0.71
C ASN A 24 -1.09 -22.11 2.20
N GLN A 25 -0.08 -22.92 2.53
CA GLN A 25 0.25 -23.23 3.92
C GLN A 25 0.94 -22.05 4.62
N ALA A 26 1.80 -21.31 3.92
CA ALA A 26 2.45 -20.11 4.47
C ALA A 26 1.42 -19.01 4.77
N GLN A 27 0.53 -18.72 3.83
CA GLN A 27 -0.54 -17.75 4.05
C GLN A 27 -1.51 -18.16 5.17
N SER A 28 -1.81 -19.46 5.27
CA SER A 28 -2.63 -20.01 6.35
C SER A 28 -1.95 -19.89 7.72
N ARG A 29 -0.62 -20.08 7.78
CA ARG A 29 0.18 -19.88 9.00
C ARG A 29 0.23 -18.41 9.40
N MET A 30 0.49 -17.51 8.47
CA MET A 30 0.45 -16.05 8.71
C MET A 30 -0.90 -15.65 9.30
N ARG A 31 -2.01 -16.09 8.69
CA ARG A 31 -3.36 -15.81 9.20
C ARG A 31 -3.57 -16.35 10.62
N ALA A 32 -3.08 -17.57 10.90
CA ALA A 32 -3.18 -18.15 12.24
C ALA A 32 -2.40 -17.34 13.28
N GLU A 33 -1.17 -16.93 12.95
CA GLU A 33 -0.35 -16.07 13.80
C GLU A 33 -1.01 -14.71 14.02
N MET A 34 -1.57 -14.10 12.98
CA MET A 34 -2.33 -12.85 13.12
C MET A 34 -3.51 -13.01 14.06
N MET A 35 -4.29 -14.09 13.96
CA MET A 35 -5.39 -14.35 14.91
C MET A 35 -4.87 -14.46 16.35
N GLU A 36 -3.76 -15.15 16.56
CA GLU A 36 -3.13 -15.28 17.89
C GLU A 36 -2.67 -13.93 18.44
N LYS A 37 -2.00 -13.10 17.62
CA LYS A 37 -1.44 -11.82 18.04
C LYS A 37 -2.48 -10.71 18.21
N TYR A 38 -3.48 -10.68 17.33
CA TYR A 38 -4.46 -9.58 17.25
C TYR A 38 -5.63 -9.79 18.21
N HIS A 39 -5.93 -11.02 18.59
CA HIS A 39 -7.06 -11.30 19.48
C HIS A 39 -6.54 -11.41 20.91
N ALA A 40 -7.12 -10.65 21.84
CA ALA A 40 -6.81 -10.83 23.26
C ALA A 40 -7.25 -12.22 23.72
N GLU A 41 -6.42 -12.89 24.55
CA GLU A 41 -6.67 -14.24 25.10
C GLU A 41 -8.04 -14.44 25.77
N LYS A 42 -8.78 -13.36 26.04
CA LYS A 42 -10.02 -13.33 26.83
C LYS A 42 -11.27 -12.84 26.11
N CYS A 43 -11.20 -12.34 24.88
CA CYS A 43 -12.37 -11.70 24.25
C CYS A 43 -13.14 -12.69 23.38
N HIS A 44 -14.25 -13.24 23.89
CA HIS A 44 -15.39 -13.79 23.13
C HIS A 44 -15.17 -14.90 22.07
N ALA A 45 -13.95 -15.13 21.56
CA ALA A 45 -13.59 -16.05 20.47
C ALA A 45 -13.62 -17.53 20.87
N LYS A 46 -13.52 -17.83 22.18
CA LYS A 46 -13.81 -19.19 22.67
C LYS A 46 -15.29 -19.57 22.49
N LYS A 47 -16.21 -18.60 22.52
CA LYS A 47 -17.66 -18.80 22.25
C LYS A 47 -18.03 -18.55 20.80
N LEU A 48 -17.49 -17.51 20.17
CA LEU A 48 -17.54 -17.25 18.73
C LEU A 48 -16.47 -18.13 18.05
N LYS A 49 -16.72 -19.45 17.97
CA LYS A 49 -15.91 -20.46 17.24
C LYS A 49 -15.22 -19.83 16.03
N LYS A 50 -13.88 -19.90 15.86
CA LYS A 50 -12.99 -19.77 14.66
C LYS A 50 -13.45 -19.03 13.36
N SER A 51 -14.62 -18.41 13.38
CA SER A 51 -15.45 -18.01 12.26
C SER A 51 -15.59 -16.51 12.23
N TYR A 52 -14.96 -15.80 13.17
CA TYR A 52 -14.91 -14.35 13.24
C TYR A 52 -13.49 -13.89 13.51
N VAL A 53 -13.13 -12.78 12.90
CA VAL A 53 -11.85 -12.08 13.09
C VAL A 53 -12.14 -10.60 13.33
N TRP A 54 -11.26 -9.97 14.11
CA TRP A 54 -11.32 -8.54 14.36
C TRP A 54 -10.69 -7.76 13.20
N GLU A 55 -11.46 -6.88 12.58
CA GLU A 55 -11.00 -5.97 11.52
C GLU A 55 -10.74 -4.58 12.15
N PRO A 56 -9.48 -4.12 12.23
CA PRO A 56 -9.09 -2.93 13.00
C PRO A 56 -9.51 -1.59 12.38
N VAL A 57 -9.74 -1.49 11.06
CA VAL A 57 -10.13 -0.21 10.44
C VAL A 57 -11.59 0.14 10.80
N CYS A 58 -12.50 -0.79 10.56
CA CYS A 58 -13.91 -0.67 10.91
C CYS A 58 -14.10 -0.83 12.43
N GLY A 59 -13.23 -1.60 13.09
CA GLY A 59 -13.26 -1.83 14.54
C GLY A 59 -14.41 -2.73 14.95
N VAL A 60 -14.59 -3.84 14.22
CA VAL A 60 -15.71 -4.78 14.37
C VAL A 60 -15.27 -6.24 14.23
N TRP A 61 -16.04 -7.16 14.82
CA TRP A 61 -15.89 -8.59 14.56
C TRP A 61 -16.64 -8.96 13.28
N VAL A 62 -15.92 -9.46 12.29
CA VAL A 62 -16.48 -9.85 10.99
C VAL A 62 -16.25 -11.34 10.76
N LYS A 63 -17.13 -12.00 10.00
CA LYS A 63 -16.92 -13.41 9.65
C LYS A 63 -15.54 -13.61 9.01
N SER A 64 -14.85 -14.67 9.40
CA SER A 64 -13.48 -14.98 8.96
C SER A 64 -13.39 -15.01 7.43
N ASP A 65 -14.38 -15.61 6.77
CA ASP A 65 -14.40 -15.75 5.30
C ASP A 65 -14.66 -14.41 4.57
N TRP A 66 -15.03 -13.35 5.29
CA TRP A 66 -15.30 -12.02 4.75
C TRP A 66 -14.14 -11.04 5.00
N VAL A 67 -13.02 -11.53 5.54
CA VAL A 67 -11.86 -10.70 5.88
C VAL A 67 -10.59 -11.39 5.40
N HIS A 68 -9.75 -10.63 4.71
CA HIS A 68 -8.46 -11.10 4.26
C HIS A 68 -7.38 -10.86 5.31
N ALA A 69 -6.38 -11.74 5.34
CA ALA A 69 -5.10 -11.47 5.96
C ALA A 69 -4.24 -10.75 4.91
N ALA A 70 -4.46 -9.44 4.77
CA ALA A 70 -3.83 -8.62 3.75
C ALA A 70 -2.35 -8.42 4.10
N HIS A 71 -1.48 -8.60 3.09
CA HIS A 71 -0.08 -8.25 3.24
C HIS A 71 0.08 -6.74 3.09
N LEU A 72 0.89 -6.13 3.95
CA LEU A 72 1.23 -4.72 3.85
C LEU A 72 2.35 -4.50 2.82
N TYR A 73 3.37 -5.37 2.83
CA TYR A 73 4.37 -5.52 1.77
C TYR A 73 4.11 -6.81 0.97
N PRO A 74 4.08 -6.75 -0.37
CA PRO A 74 3.68 -7.88 -1.21
C PRO A 74 4.65 -9.06 -1.13
N SER A 75 4.09 -10.26 -0.97
CA SER A 75 4.87 -11.49 -0.83
C SER A 75 5.62 -11.94 -2.06
N LYS A 76 5.25 -11.47 -3.26
CA LYS A 76 6.04 -11.78 -4.46
C LYS A 76 7.18 -10.83 -4.72
N SER A 77 7.31 -9.75 -3.94
CA SER A 77 8.48 -8.86 -3.99
C SER A 77 9.45 -9.20 -2.85
N ILE A 78 9.36 -10.42 -2.29
CA ILE A 78 10.15 -10.87 -1.13
C ILE A 78 11.65 -10.76 -1.40
N GLU A 79 12.11 -11.03 -2.62
CA GLU A 79 13.51 -10.95 -3.03
C GLU A 79 14.13 -9.57 -2.82
N HIS A 80 13.32 -8.51 -2.86
CA HIS A 80 13.73 -7.12 -2.64
C HIS A 80 13.57 -6.65 -1.19
N MET A 81 12.90 -7.43 -0.33
CA MET A 81 12.51 -6.99 1.01
C MET A 81 13.71 -6.65 1.90
N ASP A 82 14.80 -7.44 1.86
CA ASP A 82 16.03 -7.13 2.60
C ASP A 82 16.78 -5.92 2.05
N ILE A 83 16.67 -5.68 0.75
CA ILE A 83 17.30 -4.51 0.12
C ILE A 83 16.57 -3.25 0.60
N ILE A 84 15.23 -3.26 0.57
CA ILE A 84 14.41 -2.10 0.94
C ILE A 84 14.47 -1.83 2.45
N PHE A 85 14.26 -2.87 3.27
CA PHE A 85 14.04 -2.73 4.72
C PHE A 85 15.21 -3.14 5.60
N GLY A 86 16.31 -3.62 4.99
CA GLY A 86 17.48 -4.14 5.70
C GLY A 86 17.45 -5.65 5.91
N LYS A 87 18.62 -6.22 6.19
CA LYS A 87 18.85 -7.67 6.34
C LYS A 87 17.91 -8.30 7.38
N GLY A 88 17.31 -9.44 7.03
CA GLY A 88 16.40 -10.21 7.88
C GLY A 88 14.94 -9.79 7.76
N ALA A 89 14.62 -8.77 6.95
CA ALA A 89 13.24 -8.38 6.68
C ALA A 89 12.48 -9.46 5.91
N LYS A 90 13.16 -10.26 5.06
CA LYS A 90 12.56 -11.39 4.34
C LYS A 90 11.92 -12.43 5.26
N ASP A 91 12.48 -12.64 6.45
CA ASP A 91 11.97 -13.63 7.41
C ASP A 91 10.58 -13.24 7.96
N GLU A 92 10.18 -11.98 7.76
CA GLU A 92 8.93 -11.43 8.29
C GLU A 92 7.78 -11.41 7.28
N ILE A 93 8.03 -11.78 6.01
CA ILE A 93 7.06 -11.65 4.92
C ILE A 93 5.72 -12.36 5.20
N MET A 94 5.78 -13.55 5.79
CA MET A 94 4.65 -14.43 6.10
C MET A 94 4.33 -14.43 7.60
N THR A 95 4.62 -13.33 8.29
CA THR A 95 4.37 -13.18 9.74
C THR A 95 3.29 -12.15 10.01
N ALA A 96 2.75 -12.14 11.24
CA ALA A 96 1.77 -11.13 11.64
C ALA A 96 2.31 -9.69 11.58
N MET A 97 3.65 -9.51 11.55
CA MET A 97 4.29 -8.19 11.45
C MET A 97 3.99 -7.49 10.13
N ASN A 98 3.81 -8.25 9.04
CA ASN A 98 3.54 -7.75 7.68
C ASN A 98 2.06 -7.89 7.29
N GLY A 99 1.17 -8.14 8.26
CA GLY A 99 -0.23 -8.44 8.00
C GLY A 99 -1.18 -7.48 8.68
N LEU A 100 -2.30 -7.18 8.03
CA LEU A 100 -3.46 -6.52 8.63
C LEU A 100 -4.73 -7.29 8.22
N PHE A 101 -5.65 -7.52 9.15
CA PHE A 101 -6.96 -8.05 8.79
C PHE A 101 -7.76 -6.93 8.11
N LEU A 102 -8.24 -7.13 6.89
CA LEU A 102 -9.00 -6.10 6.17
C LEU A 102 -10.22 -6.73 5.50
N CYS A 103 -11.35 -6.02 5.53
CA CYS A 103 -12.44 -6.40 4.65
C CYS A 103 -12.06 -6.08 3.18
N PRO A 104 -12.57 -6.84 2.20
CA PRO A 104 -12.18 -6.69 0.80
C PRO A 104 -12.34 -5.28 0.24
N ASP A 105 -13.32 -4.52 0.73
CA ASP A 105 -13.56 -3.16 0.24
C ASP A 105 -12.54 -2.16 0.80
N ILE A 106 -12.23 -2.21 2.09
CA ILE A 106 -11.18 -1.36 2.69
C ILE A 106 -9.82 -1.69 2.08
N GLU A 107 -9.52 -2.98 1.86
CA GLU A 107 -8.30 -3.40 1.17
C GLU A 107 -8.21 -2.82 -0.24
N LYS A 108 -9.31 -2.87 -1.02
CA LYS A 108 -9.36 -2.23 -2.34
C LYS A 108 -9.20 -0.72 -2.29
N LEU A 109 -9.78 -0.04 -1.31
CA LEU A 109 -9.64 1.41 -1.16
C LEU A 109 -8.20 1.82 -0.87
N LEU A 110 -7.47 1.02 -0.09
CA LEU A 110 -6.02 1.19 0.10
C LEU A 110 -5.25 0.89 -1.17
N GLU A 111 -5.52 -0.25 -1.81
CA GLU A 111 -4.85 -0.66 -3.04
C GLU A 111 -5.04 0.36 -4.16
N TRP A 112 -6.24 0.90 -4.31
CA TRP A 112 -6.53 1.91 -5.32
C TRP A 112 -6.05 3.30 -4.91
N GLY A 113 -5.60 3.54 -3.68
CA GLY A 113 -5.18 4.87 -3.25
C GLY A 113 -6.34 5.86 -3.15
N TYR A 114 -7.48 5.44 -2.61
CA TYR A 114 -8.54 6.37 -2.17
C TYR A 114 -8.35 6.76 -0.70
N ILE A 115 -7.84 5.82 0.10
CA ILE A 115 -7.50 6.03 1.50
C ILE A 115 -6.07 5.54 1.73
N THR A 116 -5.51 5.92 2.87
CA THR A 116 -4.20 5.44 3.34
C THR A 116 -4.21 5.29 4.85
N ILE A 117 -3.20 4.61 5.41
CA ILE A 117 -3.02 4.50 6.86
C ILE A 117 -1.74 5.24 7.26
N VAL A 118 -1.87 6.10 8.25
CA VAL A 118 -0.80 6.97 8.73
C VAL A 118 -0.64 6.88 10.26
N PRO A 119 0.49 7.35 10.82
CA PRO A 119 0.65 7.55 12.24
C PRO A 119 -0.49 8.38 12.80
N ASP A 120 -0.99 7.99 13.96
CA ASP A 120 -1.96 8.78 14.70
C ASP A 120 -1.26 9.94 15.43
N VAL A 121 -0.79 10.90 14.63
CA VAL A 121 -0.25 12.17 15.08
C VAL A 121 -1.26 13.28 14.82
N ARG A 122 -1.25 14.28 15.71
CA ARG A 122 -1.97 15.52 15.51
C ARG A 122 -1.12 16.39 14.60
N LEU A 123 -1.57 16.62 13.38
CA LEU A 123 -1.02 17.70 12.58
C LEU A 123 -1.80 18.96 12.95
N GLY A 124 -1.10 20.02 13.35
CA GLY A 124 -1.74 21.31 13.68
C GLY A 124 -2.58 21.77 12.49
N VAL A 125 -3.81 22.23 12.77
CA VAL A 125 -4.77 22.64 11.74
C VAL A 125 -4.48 24.07 11.22
N ASP A 126 -3.53 24.79 11.82
CA ASP A 126 -3.36 26.20 11.52
C ASP A 126 -2.36 26.43 10.38
N SER A 127 -2.90 26.45 9.17
CA SER A 127 -2.25 26.89 7.92
C SER A 127 -1.78 28.35 7.91
N ASN A 128 -1.75 29.01 9.07
CA ASN A 128 -1.32 30.40 9.25
C ASN A 128 0.02 30.51 9.99
N GLU A 129 0.61 29.41 10.45
CA GLU A 129 1.95 29.40 11.03
C GLU A 129 3.04 29.37 9.94
N ASP A 130 4.21 29.93 10.25
CA ASP A 130 5.39 29.90 9.39
C ASP A 130 5.71 28.44 8.97
N PRO A 131 5.94 28.15 7.66
CA PRO A 131 6.27 26.80 7.17
C PRO A 131 7.41 26.10 7.93
N ILE A 132 8.36 26.85 8.49
CA ILE A 132 9.46 26.30 9.30
C ILE A 132 8.95 25.80 10.65
N ILE A 133 8.06 26.56 11.31
CA ILE A 133 7.47 26.21 12.61
C ILE A 133 6.55 24.98 12.46
N ASP A 134 5.78 24.91 11.37
CA ASP A 134 4.99 23.71 11.02
C ASP A 134 5.90 22.48 10.89
N LEU A 135 7.02 22.60 10.18
CA LEU A 135 7.95 21.49 9.96
C LEU A 135 8.56 20.97 11.27
N GLU A 136 9.06 21.85 12.14
CA GLU A 136 9.64 21.47 13.43
C GLU A 136 8.60 20.80 14.34
N THR A 137 7.40 21.37 14.39
CA THR A 137 6.28 20.85 15.18
C THR A 137 5.87 19.45 14.69
N ARG A 138 5.77 19.25 13.38
CA ARG A 138 5.50 17.93 12.78
C ARG A 138 6.59 16.91 13.10
N ARG A 139 7.87 17.28 12.94
CA ARG A 139 9.00 16.41 13.28
C ARG A 139 8.93 15.97 14.75
N LYS A 140 8.61 16.89 15.66
CA LYS A 140 8.42 16.59 17.07
C LYS A 140 7.29 15.58 17.30
N TYR A 141 6.11 15.81 16.74
CA TYR A 141 4.98 14.88 16.92
C TYR A 141 5.23 13.49 16.36
N VAL A 142 5.90 13.40 15.20
CA VAL A 142 6.30 12.10 14.66
C VAL A 142 7.33 11.43 15.58
N LYS A 143 8.34 12.17 16.06
CA LYS A 143 9.35 11.61 16.99
C LYS A 143 8.72 11.12 18.29
N ASP A 144 7.76 11.86 18.83
CA ASP A 144 7.01 11.46 20.02
C ASP A 144 6.22 10.16 19.74
N TRP A 145 5.50 10.09 18.62
CA TRP A 145 4.82 8.88 18.17
C TRP A 145 5.78 7.71 17.95
N GLU A 146 6.97 7.95 17.42
CA GLU A 146 7.99 6.92 17.23
C GLU A 146 8.47 6.31 18.55
N GLY A 147 8.49 7.11 19.63
CA GLY A 147 8.78 6.66 20.98
C GLY A 147 7.62 5.90 21.66
N THR A 148 6.41 5.90 21.07
CA THR A 148 5.26 5.19 21.64
C THR A 148 5.33 3.68 21.43
N ASN A 149 4.81 2.95 22.41
CA ASN A 149 4.57 1.52 22.33
C ASN A 149 3.25 1.20 23.08
N PRO A 150 2.19 0.73 22.40
CA PRO A 150 2.12 0.42 20.97
C PRO A 150 2.09 1.67 20.07
N LYS A 151 2.48 1.51 18.79
CA LYS A 151 2.36 2.54 17.75
C LYS A 151 0.93 2.61 17.23
N GLU A 152 0.28 3.76 17.36
CA GLU A 152 -1.11 3.93 16.91
C GLU A 152 -1.23 4.52 15.51
N TYR A 153 -2.28 4.13 14.79
CA TYR A 153 -2.49 4.52 13.40
C TYR A 153 -3.92 5.01 13.17
N LYS A 154 -4.12 5.79 12.12
CA LYS A 154 -5.43 6.23 11.65
C LYS A 154 -5.52 6.20 10.13
N VAL A 155 -6.75 6.14 9.62
CA VAL A 155 -7.05 6.27 8.19
C VAL A 155 -7.10 7.74 7.82
N VAL A 156 -6.62 8.08 6.62
CA VAL A 156 -6.77 9.40 5.99
C VAL A 156 -7.23 9.20 4.55
N ILE A 157 -8.09 10.09 4.06
CA ILE A 157 -8.56 10.07 2.68
C ILE A 157 -7.56 10.79 1.78
N LEU A 158 -7.19 10.15 0.67
CA LEU A 158 -6.29 10.71 -0.34
C LEU A 158 -7.03 11.29 -1.56
N ASP A 159 -8.26 10.85 -1.82
CA ASP A 159 -9.10 11.39 -2.90
C ASP A 159 -10.57 11.28 -2.53
N ARG A 160 -11.12 12.36 -1.99
CA ARG A 160 -12.50 12.40 -1.49
C ARG A 160 -13.52 12.30 -2.63
N ASN A 161 -13.27 12.98 -3.74
CA ASN A 161 -14.19 13.07 -4.87
C ASN A 161 -14.41 11.70 -5.55
N GLY A 162 -13.37 10.88 -5.65
CA GLY A 162 -13.47 9.55 -6.24
C GLY A 162 -14.00 8.48 -5.27
N LEU A 163 -13.85 8.70 -3.96
CA LEU A 163 -14.18 7.72 -2.91
C LEU A 163 -15.69 7.51 -2.75
N GLU A 164 -16.51 8.56 -2.84
CA GLU A 164 -17.98 8.47 -2.63
C GLU A 164 -18.62 7.38 -3.52
N LYS A 165 -18.24 7.33 -4.80
CA LYS A 165 -18.74 6.35 -5.78
C LYS A 165 -18.25 4.92 -5.52
N LYS A 166 -17.20 4.75 -4.73
CA LYS A 166 -16.59 3.43 -4.44
C LYS A 166 -17.00 2.87 -3.08
N MET A 167 -17.66 3.68 -2.25
CA MET A 167 -18.11 3.27 -0.91
C MET A 167 -19.49 2.60 -0.87
N GLU A 168 -20.20 2.49 -2.00
CA GLU A 168 -21.57 1.96 -2.04
C GLU A 168 -21.76 0.64 -1.28
N HIS A 169 -20.85 -0.33 -1.46
CA HIS A 169 -20.93 -1.62 -0.77
C HIS A 169 -20.68 -1.49 0.75
N ILE A 170 -19.68 -0.72 1.17
CA ILE A 170 -19.40 -0.47 2.60
C ILE A 170 -20.63 0.19 3.26
N LEU A 171 -21.21 1.18 2.58
CA LEU A 171 -22.39 1.91 3.05
C LEU A 171 -23.64 1.02 3.06
N HIS A 172 -23.76 0.04 2.15
CA HIS A 172 -24.85 -0.93 2.21
C HIS A 172 -24.82 -1.77 3.51
N TYR A 173 -23.63 -2.03 4.06
CA TYR A 173 -23.43 -2.79 5.28
C TYR A 173 -23.06 -1.91 6.48
N THR A 174 -23.63 -0.69 6.57
CA THR A 174 -23.42 0.24 7.70
C THR A 174 -23.54 -0.40 9.09
N GLN A 175 -24.52 -1.29 9.28
CA GLN A 175 -24.77 -1.98 10.56
C GLN A 175 -23.65 -2.96 10.94
N VAL A 176 -22.89 -3.46 9.95
CA VAL A 176 -21.79 -4.40 10.13
C VAL A 176 -20.48 -3.65 10.34
N PHE A 177 -20.18 -2.65 9.49
CA PHE A 177 -18.89 -1.96 9.50
C PHE A 177 -18.83 -0.72 10.39
N ASN A 178 -19.99 -0.25 10.88
CA ASN A 178 -20.09 0.99 11.66
C ASN A 178 -19.42 2.18 10.95
N ILE A 179 -19.68 2.29 9.65
CA ILE A 179 -19.28 3.37 8.74
C ILE A 179 -20.57 3.79 8.03
N LYS A 180 -20.99 5.03 8.22
CA LYS A 180 -22.23 5.59 7.64
C LYS A 180 -21.95 6.58 6.52
N SER A 181 -20.73 7.08 6.44
CA SER A 181 -20.32 8.13 5.53
C SER A 181 -18.82 8.04 5.25
N VAL A 182 -18.37 8.78 4.24
CA VAL A 182 -16.95 8.94 3.94
C VAL A 182 -16.22 9.60 5.12
N GLU A 183 -16.89 10.53 5.80
CA GLU A 183 -16.40 11.26 6.97
C GLU A 183 -16.08 10.33 8.15
N ASP A 184 -16.78 9.20 8.26
CA ASP A 184 -16.52 8.23 9.33
C ASP A 184 -15.20 7.46 9.14
N LEU A 185 -14.58 7.53 7.95
CA LEU A 185 -13.26 6.95 7.66
C LEU A 185 -12.12 7.95 7.89
N ASP A 186 -12.34 9.23 7.59
CA ASP A 186 -11.29 10.23 7.68
C ASP A 186 -10.86 10.49 9.13
N GLY A 187 -9.58 10.34 9.42
CA GLY A 187 -9.03 10.41 10.78
C GLY A 187 -9.44 9.25 11.69
N ARG A 188 -10.13 8.22 11.18
CA ARG A 188 -10.58 7.09 11.99
C ARG A 188 -9.38 6.30 12.51
N ARG A 189 -9.24 6.23 13.84
CA ARG A 189 -8.19 5.43 14.49
C ARG A 189 -8.42 3.94 14.26
N LEU A 190 -7.36 3.22 13.90
CA LEU A 190 -7.37 1.75 13.88
C LEU A 190 -7.52 1.24 15.31
N LYS A 191 -8.43 0.28 15.52
CA LYS A 191 -8.71 -0.29 16.84
C LYS A 191 -8.07 -1.67 16.90
N PHE A 192 -7.06 -1.85 17.74
CA PHE A 192 -6.49 -3.17 18.01
C PHE A 192 -6.97 -3.68 19.37
N LEU A 193 -7.13 -5.01 19.52
CA LEU A 193 -7.57 -5.61 20.79
C LEU A 193 -6.41 -5.97 21.73
N THR A 194 -5.17 -5.91 21.23
CA THR A 194 -3.94 -6.18 21.96
C THR A 194 -2.95 -5.04 21.70
N ASP A 195 -1.78 -5.07 22.35
CA ASP A 195 -0.68 -4.13 22.06
C ASP A 195 0.10 -4.51 20.79
N PHE A 196 -0.24 -5.61 20.13
CA PHE A 196 0.42 -5.98 18.89
C PHE A 196 0.05 -5.01 17.76
N ARG A 197 1.05 -4.57 16.99
CA ARG A 197 0.89 -3.74 15.79
C ARG A 197 1.76 -4.33 14.67
N PRO A 198 1.36 -4.21 13.39
CA PRO A 198 2.29 -4.40 12.29
C PRO A 198 3.53 -3.52 12.45
N ARG A 199 4.64 -3.95 11.86
CA ARG A 199 5.85 -3.10 11.88
C ARG A 199 5.61 -1.84 11.06
N ALA A 200 6.05 -0.71 11.61
CA ALA A 200 5.87 0.61 11.03
C ALA A 200 6.40 0.71 9.59
N ARG A 201 7.50 0.02 9.25
CA ARG A 201 8.04 0.00 7.88
C ARG A 201 7.10 -0.61 6.84
N TYR A 202 6.29 -1.60 7.20
CA TYR A 202 5.32 -2.20 6.29
C TYR A 202 4.05 -1.34 6.20
N MET A 203 3.65 -0.70 7.30
CA MET A 203 2.60 0.33 7.27
C MET A 203 3.00 1.51 6.38
N TRP A 204 4.25 1.96 6.48
CA TRP A 204 4.83 2.99 5.63
C TRP A 204 4.83 2.58 4.15
N TRP A 205 5.14 1.32 3.85
CA TRP A 205 5.06 0.79 2.48
C TRP A 205 3.63 0.82 1.92
N ALA A 206 2.64 0.38 2.70
CA ALA A 206 1.23 0.46 2.32
C ALA A 206 0.80 1.91 2.08
N PHE A 207 1.30 2.84 2.90
CA PHE A 207 1.10 4.28 2.69
C PHE A 207 1.69 4.76 1.36
N LEU A 208 2.96 4.43 1.09
CA LEU A 208 3.65 4.82 -0.13
C LEU A 208 2.89 4.32 -1.38
N ASN A 209 2.47 3.06 -1.39
CA ASN A 209 1.67 2.52 -2.50
C ASN A 209 0.35 3.27 -2.66
N SER A 210 -0.33 3.59 -1.57
CA SER A 210 -1.60 4.33 -1.64
C SER A 210 -1.38 5.70 -2.29
N VAL A 211 -0.33 6.43 -1.86
CA VAL A 211 0.05 7.73 -2.42
C VAL A 211 0.40 7.64 -3.90
N VAL A 212 1.24 6.68 -4.29
CA VAL A 212 1.63 6.46 -5.69
C VAL A 212 0.39 6.18 -6.55
N ASN A 213 -0.49 5.27 -6.12
CA ASN A 213 -1.73 4.96 -6.83
C ASN A 213 -2.64 6.19 -6.98
N THR A 214 -2.79 7.00 -5.92
CA THR A 214 -3.53 8.27 -5.98
C THR A 214 -2.94 9.20 -7.02
N SER A 215 -1.63 9.46 -6.98
CA SER A 215 -0.98 10.40 -7.88
C SER A 215 -1.08 9.98 -9.34
N TYR A 216 -0.88 8.70 -9.64
CA TYR A 216 -1.08 8.14 -10.98
C TYR A 216 -2.52 8.31 -11.47
N ARG A 217 -3.50 7.94 -10.63
CA ARG A 217 -4.92 8.10 -10.97
C ARG A 217 -5.27 9.56 -11.27
N ASN A 218 -4.79 10.47 -10.43
CA ASN A 218 -5.07 11.88 -10.57
C ASN A 218 -4.45 12.45 -11.84
N LYS A 219 -3.22 12.04 -12.19
CA LYS A 219 -2.63 12.39 -13.49
C LYS A 219 -3.51 11.93 -14.65
N ALA A 220 -3.96 10.67 -14.63
CA ALA A 220 -4.80 10.10 -15.69
C ALA A 220 -6.18 10.79 -15.81
N THR A 221 -6.77 11.24 -14.70
CA THR A 221 -8.16 11.77 -14.67
C THR A 221 -8.28 13.29 -14.63
N ARG A 222 -7.30 14.00 -14.07
CA ARG A 222 -7.35 15.44 -13.78
C ARG A 222 -6.17 16.23 -14.35
N GLY A 223 -5.16 15.56 -14.92
CA GLY A 223 -3.94 16.20 -15.44
C GLY A 223 -2.86 16.43 -14.37
N ILE A 224 -1.83 17.24 -14.69
CA ILE A 224 -0.65 17.45 -13.83
C ILE A 224 -1.00 18.45 -12.72
N GLY A 225 -1.16 17.93 -11.51
CA GLY A 225 -1.29 18.70 -10.27
C GLY A 225 -1.03 17.82 -9.07
N VAL A 226 -0.25 18.30 -8.10
CA VAL A 226 -0.07 17.61 -6.83
C VAL A 226 -1.32 17.88 -6.00
N ASP A 227 -2.14 16.85 -5.79
CA ASP A 227 -3.33 16.99 -4.96
C ASP A 227 -2.90 17.30 -3.52
N LYS A 228 -3.48 18.38 -2.95
CA LYS A 228 -3.24 18.83 -1.57
C LYS A 228 -3.39 17.70 -0.55
N GLU A 229 -4.23 16.71 -0.86
CA GLU A 229 -4.46 15.53 -0.02
C GLU A 229 -3.23 14.61 0.06
N VAL A 230 -2.46 14.48 -1.02
CA VAL A 230 -1.18 13.75 -1.04
C VAL A 230 -0.13 14.51 -0.23
N GLU A 231 -0.04 15.83 -0.39
CA GLU A 231 0.84 16.68 0.42
C GLU A 231 0.50 16.57 1.91
N LEU A 232 -0.79 16.55 2.27
CA LEU A 232 -1.25 16.35 3.64
C LEU A 232 -0.93 14.95 4.16
N GLY A 233 -1.07 13.91 3.34
CA GLY A 233 -0.70 12.53 3.68
C GLY A 233 0.79 12.41 4.04
N ASN A 234 1.65 13.07 3.27
CA ASN A 234 3.10 13.10 3.49
C ASN A 234 3.49 13.73 4.83
N ARG A 235 2.67 14.63 5.38
CA ARG A 235 2.96 15.29 6.66
C ARG A 235 2.92 14.35 7.87
N TYR A 236 2.25 13.21 7.75
CA TYR A 236 2.07 12.27 8.86
C TYR A 236 3.27 11.34 9.09
N TRP A 237 4.05 11.08 8.05
CA TRP A 237 5.28 10.30 8.13
C TRP A 237 6.46 11.29 8.14
N GLY A 238 7.26 11.29 9.21
CA GLY A 238 8.35 12.26 9.43
C GLY A 238 9.56 12.08 8.51
N THR A 239 10.70 12.66 8.87
CA THR A 239 11.93 12.59 8.06
C THR A 239 12.47 11.16 7.93
N ARG A 240 13.08 10.91 6.76
CA ARG A 240 13.48 9.60 6.25
C ARG A 240 14.70 9.03 6.99
N GLY A 241 14.83 7.70 6.99
CA GLY A 241 16.00 6.96 7.53
C GLY A 241 15.62 5.72 8.35
N ARG A 242 14.44 5.70 9.01
CA ARG A 242 14.03 4.58 9.87
C ARG A 242 13.20 3.49 9.20
N TYR A 243 12.55 3.79 8.07
CA TYR A 243 11.61 2.87 7.41
C TYR A 243 12.18 2.29 6.11
N VAL A 244 12.95 3.09 5.38
CA VAL A 244 13.67 2.75 4.15
C VAL A 244 14.95 3.56 4.12
N LYS A 245 16.01 3.01 3.51
CA LYS A 245 17.25 3.76 3.30
C LYS A 245 17.01 4.95 2.34
N ARG A 246 17.66 6.09 2.59
CA ARG A 246 17.48 7.34 1.81
C ARG A 246 17.78 7.15 0.34
N ASN A 247 18.90 6.51 0.04
CA ASN A 247 19.36 6.18 -1.31
C ASN A 247 18.35 5.34 -2.11
N HIS A 248 17.66 4.39 -1.46
CA HIS A 248 16.62 3.58 -2.10
C HIS A 248 15.36 4.38 -2.39
N LEU A 249 15.03 5.34 -1.54
CA LEU A 249 13.90 6.22 -1.79
C LEU A 249 14.20 7.25 -2.89
N LEU A 250 15.45 7.71 -3.01
CA LEU A 250 15.89 8.54 -4.14
C LEU A 250 15.74 7.79 -5.47
N GLY A 251 16.25 6.56 -5.57
CA GLY A 251 16.08 5.76 -6.79
C GLY A 251 14.61 5.45 -7.13
N PHE A 252 13.74 5.34 -6.12
CA PHE A 252 12.30 5.12 -6.33
C PHE A 252 11.64 6.37 -6.89
N VAL A 253 11.98 7.54 -6.34
CA VAL A 253 11.46 8.82 -6.78
C VAL A 253 11.99 9.21 -8.16
N GLU A 254 13.29 9.05 -8.42
CA GLU A 254 13.88 9.29 -9.75
C GLU A 254 13.16 8.47 -10.82
N HIS A 255 12.90 7.18 -10.55
CA HIS A 255 12.16 6.32 -11.48
C HIS A 255 10.71 6.79 -11.67
N LEU A 256 10.01 7.15 -10.59
CA LEU A 256 8.65 7.69 -10.68
C LEU A 256 8.60 9.04 -11.39
N GLU A 257 9.60 9.90 -11.25
CA GLU A 257 9.66 11.21 -11.94
C GLU A 257 9.85 11.05 -13.44
N HIS A 258 10.60 10.03 -13.87
CA HIS A 258 10.77 9.71 -15.28
C HIS A 258 9.48 9.20 -15.94
N ASP A 259 8.73 8.32 -15.26
CA ASP A 259 7.45 7.82 -15.79
C ASP A 259 6.29 8.80 -15.55
N ILE A 260 6.47 9.73 -14.62
CA ILE A 260 5.43 10.65 -14.16
C ILE A 260 5.97 12.08 -14.11
N GLU A 261 6.23 12.65 -15.28
CA GLU A 261 6.51 14.09 -15.40
C GLU A 261 5.49 14.89 -14.59
N GLY A 262 5.95 15.54 -13.51
CA GLY A 262 5.18 16.50 -12.72
C GLY A 262 4.66 16.06 -11.34
N ILE A 263 4.96 14.86 -10.82
CA ILE A 263 4.71 14.62 -9.38
C ILE A 263 5.85 15.26 -8.58
N SER A 264 5.50 16.17 -7.66
CA SER A 264 6.41 16.56 -6.57
C SER A 264 6.52 15.41 -5.54
N THR A 265 6.98 14.22 -5.97
CA THR A 265 7.43 13.18 -5.04
C THR A 265 8.71 13.65 -4.35
N LEU A 266 9.37 14.66 -4.94
CA LEU A 266 10.29 15.60 -4.31
C LEU A 266 9.76 16.17 -3.01
N SER A 267 8.47 16.46 -2.81
CA SER A 267 7.98 16.92 -1.50
C SER A 267 8.13 15.86 -0.41
N ILE A 268 8.07 14.57 -0.77
CA ILE A 268 8.37 13.45 0.13
C ILE A 268 9.86 13.52 0.51
N ILE A 269 10.73 14.00 -0.39
CA ILE A 269 12.19 14.14 -0.23
C ILE A 269 12.60 15.45 0.47
N GLU A 270 12.07 16.60 0.09
CA GLU A 270 12.59 17.95 0.39
C GLU A 270 12.57 18.29 1.87
N HIS A 271 11.72 17.65 2.67
CA HIS A 271 11.72 17.87 4.12
C HIS A 271 12.88 17.19 4.88
N SER A 272 13.86 16.60 4.18
CA SER A 272 14.95 15.78 4.73
C SER A 272 16.32 16.45 4.81
N ILE A 273 16.38 17.65 5.38
CA ILE A 273 17.64 18.22 5.88
C ILE A 273 17.91 17.58 7.25
N ASP A 274 18.65 16.46 7.25
CA ASP A 274 19.53 16.00 8.33
C ASP A 274 20.62 15.10 7.68
N GLU A 275 21.88 15.45 7.95
CA GLU A 275 23.11 15.05 7.24
C GLU A 275 23.76 13.77 7.81
N GLU A 276 23.15 12.60 7.61
CA GLU A 276 23.90 11.34 7.75
C GLU A 276 23.85 10.57 6.42
N GLU A 277 24.89 10.79 5.61
CA GLU A 277 25.18 10.02 4.39
C GLU A 277 25.63 8.60 4.77
N ASP A 278 24.75 7.62 4.60
CA ASP A 278 25.20 6.24 4.40
C ASP A 278 25.87 6.16 3.02
N GLU A 279 27.20 5.96 2.98
CA GLU A 279 28.04 5.83 1.76
C GLU A 279 27.66 4.66 0.83
N GLU A 280 26.69 3.83 1.20
CA GLU A 280 26.29 2.67 0.41
C GLU A 280 25.45 3.13 -0.80
N LYS A 281 25.97 2.96 -2.02
CA LYS A 281 25.22 3.25 -3.24
C LYS A 281 23.94 2.40 -3.29
N PRO A 282 22.78 2.98 -3.66
CA PRO A 282 21.54 2.23 -3.74
C PRO A 282 21.67 1.10 -4.74
N ASN A 283 21.08 -0.05 -4.46
CA ASN A 283 20.86 -1.06 -5.49
C ASN A 283 19.69 -0.58 -6.37
N THR A 284 20.00 0.35 -7.27
CA THR A 284 19.03 1.05 -8.13
C THR A 284 18.17 0.06 -8.90
N ALA A 285 18.73 -1.08 -9.34
CA ALA A 285 17.99 -2.11 -10.05
C ALA A 285 16.86 -2.72 -9.19
N ALA A 286 17.12 -3.03 -7.92
CA ALA A 286 16.08 -3.58 -7.04
C ALA A 286 14.97 -2.57 -6.75
N VAL A 287 15.34 -1.30 -6.59
CA VAL A 287 14.40 -0.21 -6.34
C VAL A 287 13.53 0.05 -7.57
N VAL A 288 14.15 0.09 -8.76
CA VAL A 288 13.47 0.22 -10.04
C VAL A 288 12.50 -0.93 -10.26
N VAL A 289 12.89 -2.18 -10.02
CA VAL A 289 11.97 -3.33 -10.18
C VAL A 289 10.76 -3.21 -9.27
N VAL A 290 10.93 -2.76 -8.03
CA VAL A 290 9.80 -2.60 -7.10
C VAL A 290 8.93 -1.40 -7.49
N ALA A 291 9.54 -0.31 -7.94
CA ALA A 291 8.83 0.85 -8.48
C ALA A 291 8.02 0.46 -9.72
N ASP A 292 8.64 -0.13 -10.74
CA ASP A 292 8.00 -0.66 -11.94
C ASP A 292 6.87 -1.64 -11.60
N THR A 293 7.07 -2.54 -10.65
CA THR A 293 6.00 -3.44 -10.18
C THR A 293 4.80 -2.65 -9.60
N ALA A 294 5.06 -1.63 -8.79
CA ALA A 294 4.01 -0.77 -8.24
C ALA A 294 3.31 0.04 -9.34
N ILE A 295 4.04 0.54 -10.33
CA ILE A 295 3.54 1.29 -11.48
C ILE A 295 2.65 0.41 -12.37
N ARG A 296 3.11 -0.79 -12.73
CA ARG A 296 2.34 -1.77 -13.52
C ARG A 296 1.08 -2.20 -12.78
N GLN A 297 1.17 -2.43 -11.48
CA GLN A 297 -0.01 -2.74 -10.66
C GLN A 297 -1.01 -1.59 -10.68
N THR A 298 -0.51 -0.35 -10.53
CA THR A 298 -1.32 0.86 -10.60
C THR A 298 -2.01 0.97 -11.96
N SER A 299 -1.27 0.81 -13.06
CA SER A 299 -1.80 0.86 -14.43
C SER A 299 -2.87 -0.20 -14.65
N SER A 300 -2.60 -1.47 -14.30
CA SER A 300 -3.60 -2.55 -14.33
C SER A 300 -4.83 -2.20 -13.50
N ASN A 301 -4.68 -1.59 -12.32
CA ASN A 301 -5.80 -1.19 -11.48
C ASN A 301 -6.60 -0.04 -12.10
N LEU A 302 -5.96 0.94 -12.72
CA LEU A 302 -6.62 2.01 -13.47
C LEU A 302 -7.40 1.47 -14.66
N SER A 303 -6.83 0.52 -15.41
CA SER A 303 -7.55 -0.18 -16.49
C SER A 303 -8.78 -0.91 -15.97
N ARG A 304 -8.66 -1.62 -14.83
CA ARG A 304 -9.81 -2.29 -14.18
C ARG A 304 -10.87 -1.31 -13.68
N LEU A 305 -10.48 -0.08 -13.36
CA LEU A 305 -11.39 1.00 -13.00
C LEU A 305 -12.00 1.70 -14.22
N GLY A 306 -11.58 1.34 -15.45
CA GLY A 306 -12.01 1.98 -16.70
C GLY A 306 -11.47 3.40 -16.84
N ILE A 307 -10.36 3.72 -16.18
CA ILE A 307 -9.77 5.07 -16.14
C ILE A 307 -8.78 5.25 -17.30
N ILE A 308 -8.09 4.19 -17.70
CA ILE A 308 -7.19 4.18 -18.85
C ILE A 308 -7.55 2.98 -19.75
N GLU A 309 -7.30 3.12 -21.05
CA GLU A 309 -7.42 2.01 -22.00
C GLU A 309 -6.14 1.16 -21.92
N ASN A 310 -6.28 -0.17 -21.92
CA ASN A 310 -5.13 -1.07 -22.00
C ASN A 310 -4.49 -0.89 -23.38
N SER A 311 -3.33 -0.26 -23.44
CA SER A 311 -2.53 -0.15 -24.68
C SER A 311 -1.57 -1.32 -24.86
N ASP A 312 -1.94 -2.53 -24.40
CA ASP A 312 -1.21 -3.75 -24.77
C ASP A 312 -1.64 -4.16 -26.19
N GLU A 313 -1.44 -3.25 -27.16
CA GLU A 313 -1.29 -3.59 -28.57
C GLU A 313 0.20 -3.93 -28.76
N GLU A 314 0.56 -5.17 -28.44
CA GLU A 314 1.78 -5.71 -29.02
C GLU A 314 1.51 -6.03 -30.49
N SER A 315 2.15 -5.24 -31.33
CA SER A 315 2.36 -5.49 -32.75
C SER A 315 3.12 -6.81 -32.91
N ASP A 316 2.39 -7.92 -33.00
CA ASP A 316 2.91 -9.14 -33.63
C ASP A 316 3.06 -8.84 -35.13
N ASP A 317 4.20 -8.24 -35.50
CA ASP A 317 4.72 -8.30 -36.87
C ASP A 317 5.16 -9.75 -37.14
N GLU A 318 4.19 -10.65 -37.31
CA GLU A 318 4.42 -11.90 -38.03
C GLU A 318 4.44 -11.57 -39.52
N GLU A 319 5.62 -11.30 -40.06
CA GLU A 319 5.88 -11.36 -41.49
C GLU A 319 5.60 -12.80 -41.99
N GLU A 320 4.35 -13.05 -42.39
CA GLU A 320 3.99 -14.19 -43.22
C GLU A 320 4.61 -13.98 -44.62
N GLU A 321 5.82 -14.52 -44.83
CA GLU A 321 6.37 -14.74 -46.17
C GLU A 321 5.61 -15.90 -46.81
N TRP A 322 4.62 -15.54 -47.65
CA TRP A 322 3.83 -16.46 -48.45
C TRP A 322 4.71 -17.19 -49.46
N GLY A 323 4.69 -18.53 -49.39
CA GLY A 323 5.28 -19.39 -50.40
C GLY A 323 4.60 -19.20 -51.75
N GLU A 324 5.41 -18.96 -52.77
CA GLU A 324 5.00 -19.11 -54.17
C GLU A 324 4.90 -20.61 -54.49
N GLU A 325 3.67 -21.13 -54.51
CA GLU A 325 3.29 -22.21 -55.42
C GLU A 325 2.82 -21.56 -56.73
N GLU A 326 3.57 -21.74 -57.82
CA GLU A 326 2.98 -21.73 -59.17
C GLU A 326 2.99 -23.15 -59.75
N GLU A 327 1.79 -23.52 -60.20
CA GLU A 327 1.39 -24.76 -60.83
C GLU A 327 2.00 -24.97 -62.23
N SER A 328 1.90 -26.24 -62.67
CA SER A 328 1.73 -26.70 -64.06
C SER A 328 2.96 -26.81 -64.99
N GLU A 329 3.42 -28.05 -65.21
CA GLU A 329 2.99 -28.94 -66.32
C GLU A 329 3.30 -30.41 -66.05
#